data_AF-A0ABC8LCL3-F1
#
_entry.id   AF-A0ABC8LCL3-F1
#
_cell.length_a   1.000
_cell.length_b   1.000
_cell.length_c   1.000
_cell.angle_alpha   90.00
_cell.angle_beta   90.00
_cell.angle_gamma   90.00
#
_symmetry.space_group_name_H-M   'P 1'
#
loop_
_entity.id
_entity.type
_entity.pdbx_description
1 polymer ?
#
loop_
_entity_poly.entity_id
_entity_poly.type
_entity_poly.pdbx_seq_one_letter_code
_entity_poly.pdbx_strand_id
1 'polypeptide(L)'
;MATALVSRLTKGRSLLGGLTNAFSGLMSSSTGMMSGSTISQQQQQQQQRTFIQMGTRLKVVDNSGAKEVVCIQSLRGKKGARLGDIIIGSVKEGLPVVKVKKANEKDGYVPAVPIGKKFDWKSVIPKGKVHKGNVVYGVVVRAKMQKGRVDGSQVCFDDNAIVILGIKKRTEKYKGGFHQPIGTRVFGPVPHELRHRKQLKILALAEDLV
;
A
#
# COMPACT_ATOMS: atom_id res chain seq x y z
N MET A 1 -5.50 -15.78 -56.46
CA MET A 1 -5.38 -17.24 -56.60
C MET A 1 -5.00 -17.82 -55.25
N ALA A 2 -5.87 -18.70 -54.74
CA ALA A 2 -5.77 -19.54 -53.54
C ALA A 2 -5.91 -18.90 -52.14
N THR A 3 -6.92 -19.43 -51.45
CA THR A 3 -7.48 -19.13 -50.12
C THR A 3 -7.44 -20.45 -49.33
N ALA A 4 -7.16 -20.43 -48.03
CA ALA A 4 -7.63 -21.44 -47.04
C ALA A 4 -7.22 -20.95 -45.62
N LEU A 5 -8.11 -20.46 -44.75
CA LEU A 5 -9.19 -21.08 -43.96
C LEU A 5 -8.66 -21.96 -42.80
N VAL A 6 -8.70 -21.42 -41.58
CA VAL A 6 -8.61 -22.18 -40.32
C VAL A 6 -9.89 -21.93 -39.51
N SER A 7 -10.54 -23.03 -39.17
CA SER A 7 -11.90 -23.13 -38.65
C SER A 7 -11.99 -23.01 -37.12
N ARG A 8 -13.22 -22.72 -36.68
CA ARG A 8 -13.65 -22.31 -35.34
C ARG A 8 -13.58 -23.42 -34.30
N LEU A 9 -13.23 -22.99 -33.09
CA LEU A 9 -13.52 -23.64 -31.81
C LEU A 9 -15.03 -23.79 -31.59
N THR A 10 -15.51 -25.01 -31.36
CA THR A 10 -16.60 -25.30 -30.42
C THR A 10 -16.46 -26.74 -29.91
N LYS A 11 -16.38 -26.94 -28.59
CA LYS A 11 -16.78 -28.21 -27.97
C LYS A 11 -17.55 -27.89 -26.70
N GLY A 12 -18.83 -28.25 -26.72
CA GLY A 12 -19.74 -28.20 -25.59
C GLY A 12 -19.64 -29.43 -24.69
N ARG A 13 -20.08 -29.20 -23.45
CA ARG A 13 -20.86 -30.10 -22.55
C ARG A 13 -21.83 -31.01 -23.36
N SER A 14 -22.22 -32.24 -22.99
CA SER A 14 -22.22 -32.95 -21.70
C SER A 14 -22.68 -34.42 -21.84
N LEU A 15 -22.62 -35.18 -20.73
CA LEU A 15 -23.46 -36.32 -20.29
C LEU A 15 -23.22 -37.73 -20.86
N LEU A 16 -22.79 -38.63 -19.97
CA LEU A 16 -23.02 -40.08 -19.78
C LEU A 16 -21.76 -40.58 -19.01
N GLY A 17 -21.78 -41.16 -17.81
CA GLY A 17 -22.62 -42.26 -17.31
C GLY A 17 -21.75 -43.53 -17.23
N GLY A 18 -21.29 -43.92 -16.03
CA GLY A 18 -20.53 -45.15 -15.75
C GLY A 18 -19.63 -44.97 -14.51
N LEU A 19 -20.04 -45.32 -13.28
CA LEU A 19 -20.14 -46.67 -12.69
C LEU A 19 -18.85 -47.50 -12.86
N THR A 20 -17.96 -47.40 -11.87
CA THR A 20 -17.46 -48.51 -11.03
C THR A 20 -16.21 -48.02 -10.29
N ASN A 21 -16.23 -48.10 -8.96
CA ASN A 21 -15.03 -48.29 -8.16
C ASN A 21 -15.45 -49.03 -6.90
N ALA A 22 -15.26 -50.34 -6.93
CA ALA A 22 -15.29 -51.18 -5.75
C ALA A 22 -14.04 -50.85 -4.92
N PHE A 23 -14.24 -50.22 -3.76
CA PHE A 23 -13.23 -50.25 -2.69
C PHE A 23 -13.95 -50.58 -1.39
N SER A 24 -14.16 -51.88 -1.19
CA SER A 24 -14.52 -52.46 0.10
C SER A 24 -13.26 -52.58 0.97
N GLY A 25 -13.21 -51.81 2.04
CA GLY A 25 -12.19 -51.93 3.08
C GLY A 25 -12.78 -51.45 4.41
N LEU A 26 -12.99 -52.42 5.30
CA LEU A 26 -13.89 -52.41 6.45
C LEU A 26 -13.36 -51.59 7.66
N MET A 27 -14.28 -50.85 8.27
CA MET A 27 -14.46 -50.49 9.70
C MET A 27 -13.34 -50.76 10.71
N SER A 28 -13.03 -49.74 11.53
CA SER A 28 -13.01 -49.91 12.99
C SER A 28 -13.36 -48.62 13.74
N SER A 29 -14.16 -48.84 14.75
CA SER A 29 -14.84 -47.93 15.66
C SER A 29 -13.92 -47.27 16.68
N SER A 30 -14.15 -45.99 16.96
CA SER A 30 -14.28 -45.52 18.34
C SER A 30 -14.96 -44.15 18.37
N THR A 31 -16.13 -44.16 18.98
CA THR A 31 -16.97 -43.02 19.35
C THR A 31 -16.17 -41.97 20.11
N GLY A 32 -16.03 -40.78 19.53
CA GLY A 32 -15.51 -39.59 20.19
C GLY A 32 -16.46 -38.43 19.93
N MET A 33 -17.28 -38.10 20.93
CA MET A 33 -18.16 -36.94 20.92
C MET A 33 -17.31 -35.66 20.86
N MET A 34 -17.17 -35.04 19.69
CA MET A 34 -16.68 -33.67 19.59
C MET A 34 -17.85 -32.71 19.54
N SER A 35 -18.35 -32.40 20.74
CA SER A 35 -18.98 -31.13 21.05
C SER A 35 -18.00 -29.99 20.73
N GLY A 36 -18.52 -28.87 20.22
CA GLY A 36 -17.80 -27.59 20.25
C GLY A 36 -17.38 -27.02 18.90
N SER A 37 -18.25 -26.18 18.35
CA SER A 37 -17.90 -24.78 18.01
C SER A 37 -16.50 -24.50 17.41
N THR A 38 -16.07 -25.19 16.35
CA THR A 38 -14.74 -24.91 15.74
C THR A 38 -14.77 -24.59 14.24
N ILE A 39 -15.90 -24.79 13.55
CA ILE A 39 -16.01 -24.40 12.12
C ILE A 39 -16.13 -22.87 11.92
N SER A 40 -16.51 -22.12 12.95
CA SER A 40 -16.61 -20.65 12.89
C SER A 40 -15.31 -19.93 13.25
N GLN A 41 -14.30 -20.60 13.83
CA GLN A 41 -13.02 -19.97 14.21
C GLN A 41 -11.96 -20.04 13.10
N GLN A 42 -12.03 -21.03 12.21
CA GLN A 42 -11.08 -21.13 11.09
C GLN A 42 -11.37 -20.14 9.94
N GLN A 43 -12.56 -19.54 9.87
CA GLN A 43 -12.85 -18.43 8.95
C GLN A 43 -12.37 -17.05 9.44
N GLN A 44 -11.78 -16.99 10.64
CA GLN A 44 -11.03 -15.82 11.12
C GLN A 44 -9.51 -15.97 10.98
N GLN A 45 -9.02 -16.96 10.21
CA GLN A 45 -7.74 -16.75 9.53
C GLN A 45 -7.95 -15.60 8.57
N GLN A 46 -7.57 -14.41 9.03
CA GLN A 46 -7.52 -13.17 8.27
C GLN A 46 -7.16 -13.52 6.85
N GLN A 47 -8.12 -13.39 5.94
CA GLN A 47 -7.85 -13.39 4.51
C GLN A 47 -6.71 -12.39 4.35
N GLN A 48 -5.49 -12.90 4.15
CA GLN A 48 -4.34 -12.07 3.83
C GLN A 48 -4.79 -11.37 2.56
N ARG A 49 -5.25 -10.12 2.71
CA ARG A 49 -5.81 -9.35 1.61
C ARG A 49 -4.70 -9.33 0.59
N THR A 50 -4.88 -10.12 -0.47
CA THR A 50 -3.81 -10.36 -1.42
C THR A 50 -3.41 -9.03 -2.04
N PHE A 51 -4.26 -8.03 -2.11
CA PHE A 51 -3.93 -6.72 -2.66
C PHE A 51 -4.20 -5.56 -1.71
N ILE A 52 -3.46 -4.47 -1.90
CA ILE A 52 -3.79 -3.18 -1.31
C ILE A 52 -5.09 -2.69 -1.96
N GLN A 53 -6.17 -2.72 -1.22
CA GLN A 53 -7.51 -2.33 -1.69
C GLN A 53 -8.05 -1.15 -0.90
N MET A 54 -9.21 -0.64 -1.32
CA MET A 54 -9.90 0.43 -0.61
C MET A 54 -10.07 0.11 0.88
N GLY A 55 -9.84 1.09 1.74
CA GLY A 55 -9.85 0.96 3.20
C GLY A 55 -8.56 0.39 3.82
N THR A 56 -7.60 -0.10 3.02
CA THR A 56 -6.32 -0.60 3.54
C THR A 56 -5.52 0.55 4.15
N ARG A 57 -5.03 0.37 5.38
CA ARG A 57 -4.14 1.31 6.06
C ARG A 57 -2.69 1.02 5.68
N LEU A 58 -1.95 2.07 5.31
CA LEU A 58 -0.53 2.02 4.96
C LEU A 58 0.24 3.05 5.77
N LYS A 59 1.41 2.64 6.27
CA LYS A 59 2.34 3.57 6.91
C LYS A 59 3.01 4.45 5.87
N VAL A 60 3.18 5.72 6.17
CA VAL A 60 3.96 6.63 5.34
C VAL A 60 5.41 6.55 5.76
N VAL A 61 6.30 6.31 4.81
CA VAL A 61 7.74 6.09 5.05
C VAL A 61 8.62 7.14 4.37
N ASP A 62 8.11 8.36 4.31
CA ASP A 62 8.87 9.53 3.88
C ASP A 62 8.73 10.66 4.90
N ASN A 63 9.53 11.71 4.72
CA ASN A 63 9.46 12.91 5.55
C ASN A 63 8.47 13.96 5.01
N SER A 64 7.38 13.55 4.36
CA SER A 64 6.36 14.49 3.84
C SER A 64 5.54 15.19 4.94
N GLY A 65 5.54 14.61 6.16
CA GLY A 65 4.77 15.07 7.31
C GLY A 65 3.51 14.23 7.58
N ALA A 66 3.16 13.28 6.71
CA ALA A 66 2.14 12.27 7.00
C ALA A 66 2.75 11.04 7.67
N LYS A 67 1.94 10.32 8.45
CA LYS A 67 2.33 9.10 9.18
C LYS A 67 1.53 7.89 8.72
N GLU A 68 0.25 8.07 8.43
CA GLU A 68 -0.64 6.99 8.00
C GLU A 68 -1.61 7.47 6.91
N VAL A 69 -1.80 6.63 5.90
CA VAL A 69 -2.73 6.84 4.79
C VAL A 69 -3.67 5.64 4.66
N VAL A 70 -4.96 5.91 4.45
CA VAL A 70 -5.94 4.89 4.05
C VAL A 70 -6.11 4.94 2.54
N CYS A 71 -5.95 3.80 1.88
CA CYS A 71 -6.19 3.63 0.45
C CYS A 71 -7.66 3.93 0.10
N ILE A 72 -7.87 4.79 -0.89
CA ILE A 72 -9.18 5.07 -1.49
C ILE A 72 -9.30 4.28 -2.79
N GLN A 73 -8.27 4.31 -3.63
CA GLN A 73 -8.34 3.74 -4.98
C GLN A 73 -6.97 3.31 -5.50
N SER A 74 -6.93 2.19 -6.23
CA SER A 74 -5.77 1.77 -7.05
C SER A 74 -5.90 2.32 -8.47
N LEU A 75 -4.81 2.85 -9.03
CA LEU A 75 -4.82 3.40 -10.40
C LEU A 75 -4.63 2.34 -11.49
N ARG A 76 -4.14 1.14 -11.15
CA ARG A 76 -3.69 0.14 -12.15
C ARG A 76 -4.65 -1.01 -12.38
N GLY A 77 -5.67 -1.22 -11.55
CA GLY A 77 -6.60 -2.34 -11.78
C GLY A 77 -7.71 -2.49 -10.73
N LYS A 78 -8.72 -3.29 -11.09
CA LYS A 78 -9.92 -3.55 -10.26
C LYS A 78 -9.63 -4.40 -9.02
N LYS A 79 -8.61 -5.26 -9.06
CA LYS A 79 -8.27 -6.19 -7.96
C LYS A 79 -7.54 -5.53 -6.78
N GLY A 80 -7.13 -4.27 -6.92
CA GLY A 80 -6.30 -3.54 -5.95
C GLY A 80 -4.92 -3.18 -6.51
N ALA A 81 -4.00 -2.82 -5.62
CA ALA A 81 -2.63 -2.43 -5.93
C ALA A 81 -1.62 -3.44 -5.35
N ARG A 82 -0.50 -3.57 -6.06
CA ARG A 82 0.67 -4.37 -5.67
C ARG A 82 1.85 -3.47 -5.36
N LEU A 83 2.96 -4.10 -4.99
CA LEU A 83 4.25 -3.45 -4.86
C LEU A 83 4.60 -2.60 -6.10
N GLY A 84 4.97 -1.35 -5.85
CA GLY A 84 5.34 -0.34 -6.85
C GLY A 84 4.18 0.25 -7.65
N ASP A 85 2.92 -0.13 -7.39
CA ASP A 85 1.76 0.52 -8.00
C ASP A 85 1.43 1.83 -7.28
N ILE A 86 0.81 2.76 -8.02
CA ILE A 86 0.34 4.05 -7.49
C ILE A 86 -1.11 3.89 -7.01
N ILE A 87 -1.38 4.42 -5.83
CA ILE A 87 -2.71 4.51 -5.23
C ILE A 87 -3.05 5.96 -4.88
N ILE A 88 -4.34 6.22 -4.76
CA ILE A 88 -4.90 7.42 -4.13
C ILE A 88 -5.27 7.05 -2.70
N GLY A 89 -4.94 7.91 -1.74
CA GLY A 89 -5.26 7.70 -0.33
C GLY A 89 -5.61 8.97 0.43
N SER A 90 -6.33 8.81 1.54
CA SER A 90 -6.63 9.87 2.52
C SER A 90 -5.66 9.76 3.68
N VAL A 91 -4.99 10.87 4.01
CA VAL A 91 -4.08 10.95 5.16
C VAL A 91 -4.91 10.94 6.45
N LYS A 92 -4.65 9.96 7.32
CA LYS A 92 -5.36 9.80 8.61
C LYS A 92 -4.56 10.35 9.78
N GLU A 93 -3.25 10.23 9.73
CA GLU A 93 -2.33 10.71 10.75
C GLU A 93 -1.14 11.43 10.11
N GLY A 94 -0.60 12.42 10.81
CA GLY A 94 0.57 13.20 10.40
C GLY A 94 1.03 14.12 11.52
N LEU A 95 1.98 14.99 11.21
CA LEU A 95 2.47 16.01 12.13
C LEU A 95 1.30 16.87 12.65
N PRO A 96 1.31 17.27 13.93
CA PRO A 96 0.24 18.07 14.50
C PRO A 96 0.18 19.43 13.79
N VAL A 97 -0.98 19.76 13.25
CA VAL A 97 -1.24 21.09 12.71
C VAL A 97 -1.58 22.00 13.89
N VAL A 98 -0.59 22.72 14.39
CA VAL A 98 -0.83 23.78 15.35
C VAL A 98 -1.52 24.93 14.60
N LYS A 99 -2.84 25.05 14.76
CA LYS A 99 -3.55 26.25 14.32
C LYS A 99 -3.09 27.38 15.22
N VAL A 100 -2.19 28.23 14.72
CA VAL A 100 -1.82 29.47 15.40
C VAL A 100 -3.04 30.36 15.41
N LYS A 101 -3.83 30.28 16.48
CA LYS A 101 -4.55 31.47 16.93
C LYS A 101 -3.47 32.44 17.38
N LYS A 102 -3.55 33.73 17.01
CA LYS A 102 -2.76 34.74 17.72
C LYS A 102 -3.09 34.55 19.19
N ALA A 103 -2.13 34.05 19.97
CA ALA A 103 -2.30 34.03 21.40
C ALA A 103 -2.42 35.50 21.81
N ASN A 104 -3.51 35.85 22.47
CA ASN A 104 -3.45 36.97 23.38
C ASN A 104 -2.45 36.55 24.45
N GLU A 105 -1.60 37.48 24.89
CA GLU A 105 -0.48 37.33 25.81
C GLU A 105 -0.78 36.56 27.12
N LYS A 106 -2.05 36.23 27.39
CA LYS A 106 -2.57 35.67 28.64
C LYS A 106 -2.60 34.14 28.71
N ASP A 107 -2.38 33.41 27.60
CA ASP A 107 -2.47 31.93 27.58
C ASP A 107 -1.10 31.24 27.75
N GLY A 108 -0.40 31.54 28.84
CA GLY A 108 0.31 30.58 29.70
C GLY A 108 1.48 29.69 29.23
N TYR A 109 1.95 29.69 27.98
CA TYR A 109 3.17 28.94 27.62
C TYR A 109 4.09 29.74 26.69
N VAL A 110 5.14 30.33 27.27
CA VAL A 110 6.20 31.04 26.53
C VAL A 110 7.49 30.23 26.72
N PRO A 111 8.00 29.54 25.69
CA PRO A 111 9.30 28.87 25.81
C PRO A 111 10.39 29.93 26.01
N ALA A 112 11.47 29.59 26.73
CA ALA A 112 12.54 30.51 27.06
C ALA A 112 13.10 31.20 25.80
N VAL A 113 12.88 32.51 25.69
CA VAL A 113 13.36 33.35 24.59
C VAL A 113 14.58 34.09 25.10
N PRO A 114 15.70 34.14 24.35
CA PRO A 114 16.84 34.98 24.72
C PRO A 114 16.40 36.43 24.94
N ILE A 115 16.89 37.04 26.02
CA ILE A 115 16.59 38.43 26.39
C ILE A 115 16.92 39.34 25.19
N GLY A 116 15.95 40.15 24.76
CA GLY A 116 16.07 41.05 23.62
C GLY A 116 15.65 40.47 22.26
N LYS A 117 15.21 39.20 22.18
CA LYS A 117 14.66 38.63 20.94
C LYS A 117 13.14 38.47 21.00
N LYS A 118 12.46 38.82 19.90
CA LYS A 118 11.04 38.52 19.70
C LYS A 118 10.87 37.03 19.38
N PHE A 119 9.97 36.36 20.09
CA PHE A 119 9.70 34.95 19.83
C PHE A 119 9.03 34.75 18.45
N ASP A 120 9.67 33.95 17.58
CA ASP A 120 9.11 33.60 16.29
C ASP A 120 8.27 32.32 16.39
N TRP A 121 6.98 32.50 16.66
CA TRP A 121 5.99 31.42 16.69
C TRP A 121 5.97 30.58 15.40
N LYS A 122 6.37 31.11 14.24
CA LYS A 122 6.39 30.36 12.98
C LYS A 122 7.55 29.37 12.87
N SER A 123 8.61 29.57 13.64
CA SER A 123 9.79 28.70 13.65
C SER A 123 9.54 27.38 14.37
N VAL A 124 8.62 27.38 15.35
CA VAL A 124 8.35 26.24 16.24
C VAL A 124 7.29 25.28 15.69
N ILE A 125 6.56 25.69 14.65
CA ILE A 125 5.52 24.84 14.05
C ILE A 125 6.16 23.81 13.12
N PRO A 126 5.90 22.51 13.30
CA PRO A 126 6.42 21.48 12.41
C PRO A 126 5.91 21.68 10.98
N LYS A 127 6.83 21.84 10.03
CA LYS A 127 6.53 22.11 8.61
C LYS A 127 6.43 20.81 7.81
N GLY A 128 5.27 20.17 7.86
CA GLY A 128 4.89 19.10 6.92
C GLY A 128 4.29 19.70 5.65
N LYS A 129 4.59 19.13 4.47
CA LYS A 129 3.88 19.51 3.23
C LYS A 129 2.49 18.86 3.16
N VAL A 130 2.31 17.75 3.87
CA VAL A 130 1.11 16.93 3.86
C VAL A 130 0.52 16.88 5.27
N HIS A 131 -0.79 17.11 5.38
CA HIS A 131 -1.52 17.16 6.65
C HIS A 131 -2.64 16.13 6.69
N LYS A 132 -3.19 15.90 7.89
CA LYS A 132 -4.37 15.05 8.09
C LYS A 132 -5.55 15.56 7.25
N GLY A 133 -6.25 14.63 6.60
CA GLY A 133 -7.41 14.91 5.75
C GLY A 133 -7.06 15.14 4.27
N ASN A 134 -5.79 15.41 3.93
CA ASN A 134 -5.39 15.53 2.53
C ASN A 134 -5.66 14.23 1.76
N VAL A 135 -6.11 14.38 0.51
CA VAL A 135 -6.12 13.31 -0.48
C VAL A 135 -4.83 13.40 -1.27
N VAL A 136 -4.07 12.32 -1.31
CA VAL A 136 -2.73 12.25 -1.89
C VAL A 136 -2.57 11.04 -2.80
N TYR A 137 -1.61 11.14 -3.71
CA TYR A 137 -1.11 9.99 -4.45
C TYR A 137 0.07 9.38 -3.69
N GLY A 138 0.30 8.09 -3.86
CA GLY A 138 1.50 7.46 -3.32
C GLY A 138 1.85 6.14 -3.99
N VAL A 139 3.12 5.77 -3.94
CA VAL A 139 3.64 4.49 -4.44
C VAL A 139 3.70 3.51 -3.28
N VAL A 140 3.14 2.31 -3.47
CA VAL A 140 3.31 1.20 -2.51
C VAL A 140 4.77 0.74 -2.56
N VAL A 141 5.50 0.90 -1.45
CA VAL A 141 6.93 0.53 -1.36
C VAL A 141 7.17 -0.70 -0.51
N ARG A 142 6.27 -1.03 0.42
CA ARG A 142 6.26 -2.32 1.12
C ARG A 142 4.85 -2.88 1.15
N ALA A 143 4.76 -4.20 1.09
CA ALA A 143 3.49 -4.90 1.14
C ALA A 143 3.66 -6.25 1.85
N LYS A 144 2.67 -6.60 2.67
CA LYS A 144 2.55 -7.94 3.27
C LYS A 144 2.33 -9.03 2.22
N MET A 145 1.70 -8.69 1.09
CA MET A 145 1.58 -9.62 -0.02
C MET A 145 2.97 -9.93 -0.58
N GLN A 146 3.24 -11.23 -0.68
CA GLN A 146 4.44 -11.75 -1.29
C GLN A 146 4.52 -11.45 -2.80
N LYS A 147 5.70 -11.06 -3.27
CA LYS A 147 5.99 -10.79 -4.68
C LYS A 147 7.15 -11.69 -5.11
N GLY A 148 6.86 -12.61 -6.04
CA GLY A 148 7.88 -13.44 -6.67
C GLY A 148 8.80 -12.68 -7.61
N ARG A 149 10.08 -13.06 -7.59
CA ARG A 149 11.17 -12.63 -8.46
C ARG A 149 11.45 -13.67 -9.55
N VAL A 150 12.27 -13.30 -10.52
CA VAL A 150 12.60 -14.15 -11.69
C VAL A 150 13.49 -15.35 -11.34
N ASP A 151 14.26 -15.23 -10.26
CA ASP A 151 15.09 -16.30 -9.69
C ASP A 151 14.30 -17.28 -8.82
N GLY A 152 12.98 -17.10 -8.71
CA GLY A 152 12.10 -17.90 -7.84
C GLY A 152 12.08 -17.46 -6.38
N SER A 153 13.00 -16.58 -5.96
CA SER A 153 12.94 -15.98 -4.63
C SER A 153 11.73 -15.05 -4.51
N GLN A 154 11.36 -14.72 -3.28
CA GLN A 154 10.15 -13.94 -3.02
C GLN A 154 10.43 -12.85 -2.00
N VAL A 155 9.85 -11.66 -2.21
CA VAL A 155 9.91 -10.56 -1.26
C VAL A 155 8.56 -10.38 -0.57
N CYS A 156 8.57 -10.33 0.76
CA CYS A 156 7.44 -9.96 1.60
C CYS A 156 7.92 -9.07 2.74
N PHE A 157 7.04 -8.22 3.26
CA PHE A 157 7.34 -7.31 4.36
C PHE A 157 6.35 -7.48 5.50
N ASP A 158 6.73 -7.08 6.70
CA ASP A 158 5.85 -7.13 7.88
C ASP A 158 4.75 -6.08 7.87
N ASP A 159 4.85 -5.05 7.02
CA ASP A 159 3.86 -3.99 6.92
C ASP A 159 3.58 -3.54 5.48
N ASN A 160 2.47 -2.80 5.33
CA ASN A 160 2.14 -2.10 4.10
C ASN A 160 2.60 -0.65 4.26
N ALA A 161 3.45 -0.18 3.34
CA ALA A 161 4.02 1.15 3.41
C ALA A 161 3.97 1.87 2.06
N ILE A 162 3.90 3.19 2.12
CA ILE A 162 3.74 4.09 0.98
C ILE A 162 4.70 5.27 1.07
N VAL A 163 5.16 5.75 -0.09
CA VAL A 163 5.83 7.05 -0.25
C VAL A 163 4.87 8.00 -0.96
N ILE A 164 4.72 9.21 -0.42
CA ILE A 164 3.75 10.18 -0.95
C ILE A 164 4.31 10.88 -2.19
N LEU A 165 3.44 11.00 -3.18
CA LEU A 165 3.72 11.66 -4.44
C LEU A 165 2.97 12.98 -4.57
N GLY A 166 3.70 13.98 -5.07
CA GLY A 166 3.16 15.25 -5.49
C GLY A 166 2.88 15.24 -6.98
N ILE A 167 1.84 15.96 -7.36
CA ILE A 167 1.51 16.19 -8.76
C ILE A 167 2.42 17.30 -9.28
N LYS A 168 3.22 17.04 -10.31
CA LYS A 168 3.90 18.11 -11.06
C LYS A 168 3.21 18.35 -12.38
N LYS A 169 2.97 19.63 -12.68
CA LYS A 169 2.47 20.06 -13.99
C LYS A 169 3.43 19.60 -15.08
N ARG A 170 2.86 19.30 -16.25
CA ARG A 170 3.61 19.01 -17.46
C ARG A 170 4.48 20.23 -17.78
N THR A 171 5.77 20.01 -17.97
CA THR A 171 6.70 21.02 -18.49
C THR A 171 7.59 20.39 -19.56
N GLU A 172 8.34 21.20 -20.29
CA GLU A 172 9.35 20.73 -21.27
C GLU A 172 10.30 19.69 -20.66
N LYS A 173 10.69 19.92 -19.40
CA LYS A 173 11.52 19.03 -18.57
C LYS A 173 10.79 17.77 -18.09
N TYR A 174 9.47 17.81 -17.98
CA TYR A 174 8.63 16.70 -17.51
C TYR A 174 7.52 16.42 -18.53
N LYS A 175 7.90 15.86 -19.69
CA LYS A 175 6.96 15.43 -20.74
C LYS A 175 6.07 14.30 -20.19
N GLY A 176 4.90 14.64 -19.65
CA GLY A 176 3.87 13.68 -19.21
C GLY A 176 3.17 13.95 -17.87
N GLY A 177 3.57 14.97 -17.10
CA GLY A 177 3.00 15.22 -15.76
C GLY A 177 3.32 14.08 -14.80
N PHE A 178 4.53 14.09 -14.23
CA PHE A 178 5.02 12.96 -13.45
C PHE A 178 4.70 13.12 -11.95
N HIS A 179 4.26 12.03 -11.32
CA HIS A 179 4.12 11.93 -9.86
C HIS A 179 5.50 11.81 -9.22
N GLN A 180 5.99 12.86 -8.56
CA GLN A 180 7.31 12.85 -7.90
C GLN A 180 7.18 12.72 -6.38
N PRO A 181 8.14 12.08 -5.69
CA PRO A 181 8.16 12.07 -4.23
C PRO A 181 8.07 13.47 -3.65
N ILE A 182 7.21 13.67 -2.66
CA ILE A 182 7.07 14.93 -1.91
C ILE A 182 8.20 15.07 -0.90
N GLY A 183 8.50 13.95 -0.22
CA GLY A 183 9.60 13.82 0.71
C GLY A 183 10.96 13.92 0.02
N THR A 184 11.97 14.28 0.79
CA THR A 184 13.37 14.34 0.38
C THR A 184 14.16 13.11 0.83
N ARG A 185 13.59 12.23 1.65
CA ARG A 185 14.19 10.97 2.10
C ARG A 185 13.11 9.91 2.30
N VAL A 186 13.46 8.64 2.10
CA VAL A 186 12.59 7.48 2.32
C VAL A 186 13.23 6.58 3.37
N PHE A 187 12.45 6.17 4.36
CA PHE A 187 12.91 5.45 5.54
C PHE A 187 12.65 3.94 5.45
N GLY A 188 13.62 3.17 5.93
CA GLY A 188 13.56 1.71 5.98
C GLY A 188 13.76 1.03 4.62
N PRO A 189 13.65 -0.30 4.58
CA PRO A 189 14.00 -1.08 3.39
C PRO A 189 13.03 -0.83 2.24
N VAL A 190 13.59 -0.70 1.03
CA VAL A 190 12.84 -0.49 -0.21
C VAL A 190 13.23 -1.54 -1.27
N PRO A 191 12.26 -2.25 -1.84
CA PRO A 191 12.53 -3.32 -2.80
C PRO A 191 13.04 -2.82 -4.16
N HIS A 192 13.96 -3.55 -4.80
CA HIS A 192 14.45 -3.26 -6.16
C HIS A 192 13.37 -3.36 -7.24
N GLU A 193 12.25 -4.02 -6.98
CA GLU A 193 11.09 -4.16 -7.87
C GLU A 193 10.54 -2.81 -8.36
N LEU A 194 10.75 -1.74 -7.58
CA LEU A 194 10.39 -0.37 -7.95
C LEU A 194 11.07 0.09 -9.25
N ARG A 195 12.23 -0.48 -9.60
CA ARG A 195 12.95 -0.20 -10.86
C ARG A 195 12.11 -0.57 -12.07
N HIS A 196 11.53 -1.77 -12.06
CA HIS A 196 10.64 -2.25 -13.14
C HIS A 196 9.35 -1.42 -13.24
N ARG A 197 8.95 -0.76 -12.15
CA ARG A 197 7.81 0.15 -12.09
C ARG A 197 8.16 1.61 -12.41
N LYS A 198 9.39 1.89 -12.87
CA LYS A 198 9.90 3.23 -13.23
C LYS A 198 9.91 4.22 -12.05
N GLN A 199 10.04 3.73 -10.82
CA GLN A 199 10.10 4.55 -9.59
C GLN A 199 11.55 4.85 -9.18
N LEU A 200 12.40 5.21 -10.14
CA LEU A 200 13.85 5.40 -9.93
C LEU A 200 14.17 6.49 -8.90
N LYS A 201 13.35 7.55 -8.85
CA LYS A 201 13.55 8.64 -7.90
C LYS A 201 13.31 8.20 -6.44
N ILE A 202 12.41 7.24 -6.20
CA ILE A 202 12.21 6.69 -4.85
C ILE A 202 13.42 5.86 -4.45
N LEU A 203 13.91 5.00 -5.36
CA LEU A 203 15.12 4.20 -5.11
C LEU A 203 16.34 5.07 -4.79
N ALA A 204 16.49 6.22 -5.44
CA ALA A 204 17.60 7.15 -5.18
C ALA A 204 17.48 7.90 -3.83
N LEU A 205 16.29 7.94 -3.22
CA LEU A 205 16.05 8.60 -1.93
C LEU A 205 15.99 7.61 -0.75
N ALA A 206 15.99 6.32 -1.04
CA ALA A 206 15.92 5.25 -0.05
C ALA A 206 17.28 5.07 0.64
N GLU A 207 17.22 4.78 1.93
CA GLU A 207 18.40 4.47 2.75
C GLU A 207 18.91 3.06 2.47
N ASP A 208 18.02 2.06 2.49
CA ASP A 208 18.34 0.65 2.27
C ASP A 208 17.52 0.05 1.12
N LEU A 209 18.15 -0.81 0.33
CA LEU A 209 17.52 -1.53 -0.78
C LEU A 209 17.52 -3.05 -0.56
N VAL A 210 16.44 -3.72 -0.96
CA VAL A 210 16.19 -5.17 -0.76
C VAL A 210 15.74 -5.87 -2.04
#